data_AF-A0A382DWK2-F1
#
_entry.id   AF-A0A382DWK2-F1
#
_cell.length_a   1.000
_cell.length_b   1.000
_cell.length_c   1.000
_cell.angle_alpha   90.00
_cell.angle_beta   90.00
_cell.angle_gamma   90.00
#
_symmetry.space_group_name_H-M   'P 1'
#
loop_
_entity.id
_entity.type
_entity.pdbx_description
1 polymer ?
#
loop_
_entity_poly.entity_id
_entity_poly.type
_entity_poly.pdbx_seq_one_letter_code
_entity_poly.pdbx_strand_id
1 'polypeptide(L)' 'MSAKNVEHKFIVPNSVEIRDYQVNLANQAKNENCLIILPTGLGKTVVALHVIADYLTKGNGGVLFLAPT' A
#
# COMPACT_ATOMS: atom_id res chain seq x y z
N MET A 1 -8.50 -16.93 15.61
CA MET A 1 -8.57 -16.91 14.13
C MET A 1 -7.23 -16.39 13.64
N SER A 2 -6.56 -17.08 12.71
CA SER A 2 -5.31 -16.57 12.13
C SER A 2 -5.62 -15.29 11.36
N ALA A 3 -4.89 -14.20 11.62
CA ALA A 3 -5.00 -13.00 10.81
C ALA A 3 -4.61 -13.34 9.36
N LYS A 4 -5.35 -12.81 8.38
CA LYS A 4 -5.02 -12.97 6.97
C LYS A 4 -3.98 -11.91 6.60
N ASN A 5 -2.86 -12.32 6.01
CA ASN A 5 -1.79 -11.42 5.59
C ASN A 5 -1.84 -11.10 4.09
N VAL A 6 -1.24 -9.97 3.71
CA VAL A 6 -1.11 -9.55 2.32
C VAL A 6 -0.09 -10.45 1.62
N GLU A 7 -0.51 -11.06 0.51
CA GLU A 7 0.35 -11.84 -0.37
C GLU A 7 0.65 -11.05 -1.64
N HIS A 8 1.91 -10.68 -1.85
CA HIS A 8 2.34 -9.95 -3.04
C HIS A 8 3.84 -10.16 -3.29
N LYS A 9 4.26 -10.25 -4.56
CA LYS A 9 5.67 -10.50 -4.95
C LYS A 9 6.67 -9.52 -4.31
N PHE A 10 6.27 -8.27 -4.11
CA PHE A 10 7.09 -7.19 -3.55
C PHE A 10 6.83 -6.90 -2.07
N ILE A 11 6.01 -7.71 -1.38
CA ILE A 11 5.70 -7.55 0.04
C ILE A 11 6.18 -8.79 0.78
N VAL A 12 6.92 -8.59 1.88
CA VAL A 12 7.45 -9.70 2.69
C VAL A 12 6.28 -10.52 3.24
N PRO A 13 6.26 -11.85 3.09
CA PRO A 13 5.21 -12.69 3.64
C PRO A 13 5.02 -12.46 5.15
N ASN A 14 3.76 -12.52 5.62
CA ASN A 14 3.39 -12.35 7.03
C ASN A 14 3.80 -11.01 7.69
N SER A 15 4.20 -10.00 6.91
CA SER A 15 4.63 -8.69 7.44
C SER A 15 3.49 -7.66 7.56
N VAL A 16 2.43 -7.83 6.77
CA VAL A 16 1.28 -6.90 6.74
C VAL A 16 0.00 -7.70 6.84
N GLU A 17 -0.84 -7.36 7.81
CA GLU A 17 -2.20 -7.89 7.94
C GLU A 17 -3.14 -7.17 6.97
N ILE A 18 -4.09 -7.92 6.39
CA ILE A 18 -5.11 -7.34 5.53
C ILE A 18 -6.07 -6.49 6.37
N ARG A 19 -6.30 -5.26 5.90
CA ARG A 19 -7.36 -4.37 6.39
C ARG A 19 -8.11 -3.79 5.21
N ASP A 20 -9.42 -4.01 5.15
CA ASP A 20 -10.24 -3.65 3.99
C ASP A 20 -10.15 -2.17 3.61
N TYR A 21 -10.12 -1.27 4.61
CA TYR A 21 -9.98 0.16 4.33
C TYR A 21 -8.65 0.50 3.65
N GLN A 22 -7.55 -0.20 3.98
CA GLN A 22 -6.25 0.05 3.35
C GLN A 22 -6.24 -0.43 1.90
N VAL A 23 -6.85 -1.59 1.65
CA VAL A 23 -7.00 -2.17 0.31
C VAL A 23 -7.90 -1.30 -0.57
N ASN A 24 -9.04 -0.86 -0.05
CA ASN A 24 -9.99 -0.02 -0.78
C ASN A 24 -9.38 1.34 -1.15
N LEU A 25 -8.71 2.01 -0.20
CA LEU A 25 -8.01 3.27 -0.46
C LEU A 25 -6.90 3.11 -1.49
N ALA A 26 -6.11 2.02 -1.41
CA ALA A 26 -5.07 1.75 -2.38
C ALA A 26 -5.64 1.48 -3.78
N ASN A 27 -6.74 0.75 -3.88
CA ASN A 27 -7.41 0.47 -5.16
C ASN A 27 -7.91 1.75 -5.83
N GLN A 28 -8.40 2.73 -5.07
CA GLN A 28 -8.75 4.04 -5.62
C GLN A 28 -7.48 4.81 -6.05
N ALA A 29 -6.47 4.88 -5.18
CA ALA A 29 -5.24 5.64 -5.41
C ALA A 29 -4.38 5.14 -6.58
N LYS A 30 -4.54 3.90 -7.03
CA LYS A 30 -3.85 3.35 -8.21
C LYS A 30 -4.37 3.93 -9.55
N ASN A 31 -5.59 4.47 -9.56
CA ASN A 31 -6.27 4.88 -10.79
C ASN A 31 -6.27 6.41 -11.00
N GLU A 32 -6.02 7.20 -9.96
CA GLU A 32 -6.06 8.66 -10.01
C GLU A 32 -5.07 9.29 -9.01
N ASN A 33 -4.65 10.53 -9.28
CA ASN A 33 -3.89 11.32 -8.31
C ASN A 33 -4.79 11.68 -7.13
N CYS A 34 -4.36 11.40 -5.90
CA CYS A 34 -5.19 11.61 -4.72
C CYS A 34 -4.39 12.10 -3.50
N LEU A 35 -5.11 12.60 -2.50
CA LEU A 35 -4.59 12.90 -1.17
C LEU A 35 -5.26 11.98 -0.14
N ILE A 36 -4.48 11.13 0.51
CA ILE A 36 -5.00 10.19 1.51
C ILE A 36 -4.90 10.81 2.91
N ILE A 37 -6.06 11.11 3.50
CA ILE A 37 -6.16 11.70 4.84
C ILE A 37 -6.57 10.60 5.83
N LEU A 38 -5.62 10.14 6.63
CA LEU A 38 -5.85 9.22 7.76
C LEU A 38 -5.04 9.68 8.97
N PRO A 39 -5.53 9.49 10.20
CA PRO A 39 -4.71 9.60 11.41
C PRO A 39 -3.42 8.77 11.36
N THR A 40 -2.42 9.18 12.15
CA THR A 40 -1.22 8.37 12.35
C THR A 40 -1.57 7.08 13.10
N GLY A 41 -0.84 6.00 12.82
CA GLY A 41 -1.14 4.66 13.35
C GLY A 41 -2.14 3.84 12.52
N LEU A 42 -2.90 4.46 11.59
CA LEU A 42 -3.81 3.73 10.70
C LEU A 42 -3.16 3.18 9.42
N GLY A 43 -1.83 3.26 9.33
CA GLY A 43 -1.09 2.63 8.23
C GLY A 43 -1.20 3.36 6.89
N LYS A 44 -1.12 4.70 6.86
CA LYS A 44 -0.94 5.48 5.61
C LYS A 44 0.18 4.92 4.72
N THR A 45 1.31 4.56 5.33
CA THR A 45 2.44 3.92 4.63
C THR A 45 2.08 2.57 4.05
N VAL A 46 1.21 1.79 4.70
CA VAL A 46 0.72 0.51 4.17
C VAL A 46 -0.19 0.72 2.97
N VAL A 47 -1.03 1.76 2.98
CA VAL A 47 -1.81 2.14 1.79
C VAL A 47 -0.87 2.48 0.63
N ALA A 48 0.16 3.30 0.87
CA ALA A 48 1.17 3.60 -0.15
C ALA A 48 1.91 2.34 -0.62
N LEU A 49 2.29 1.44 0.28
CA LEU A 49 2.93 0.16 -0.05
C LEU A 49 2.09 -0.65 -1.05
N HIS A 50 0.77 -0.73 -0.86
CA HIS A 50 -0.12 -1.42 -1.80
C HIS A 50 -0.13 -0.80 -3.20
N VAL A 51 -0.10 0.54 -3.29
CA VAL A 51 -0.02 1.26 -4.56
C VAL A 51 1.31 1.02 -5.25
N ILE A 52 2.41 1.13 -4.49
CA ILE A 52 3.79 0.93 -4.98
C ILE A 52 3.99 -0.49 -5.49
N ALA A 53 3.57 -1.48 -4.71
CA ALA A 53 3.73 -2.88 -5.05
C ALA A 53 2.99 -3.22 -6.36
N ASP A 54 1.77 -2.72 -6.53
CA ASP A 54 0.98 -2.85 -7.76
C ASP A 54 1.64 -2.14 -8.94
N TYR A 55 2.10 -0.90 -8.75
CA TYR A 55 2.79 -0.15 -9.80
C TYR A 55 4.04 -0.89 -10.31
N LEU A 56 4.86 -1.45 -9.41
CA LEU A 56 6.06 -2.19 -9.76
C LEU A 56 5.77 -3.49 -10.54
N THR A 57 4.56 -4.06 -10.44
CA THR A 57 4.19 -5.24 -11.24
C THR A 57 4.13 -4.96 -12.73
N LYS A 58 3.94 -3.69 -13.12
CA LYS A 58 3.92 -3.25 -14.52
C LYS A 58 5.30 -3.37 -15.18
N GLY A 59 6.38 -3.49 -14.39
CA GLY A 59 7.74 -3.73 -14.89
C GLY A 59 8.35 -2.57 -15.67
N ASN A 60 7.81 -1.34 -15.53
CA ASN A 60 8.32 -0.14 -16.20
C ASN A 60 8.35 1.04 -15.22
N GLY A 61 9.41 1.85 -15.28
CA GLY A 61 9.61 3.02 -14.43
C GLY A 61 10.07 2.70 -13.01
N GLY A 62 9.79 3.62 -12.08
CA GLY A 62 10.17 3.51 -10.68
C GLY A 62 9.32 4.40 -9.78
N VAL A 63 9.50 4.23 -8.46
CA VAL A 63 8.76 4.98 -7.44
C VAL A 63 9.74 5.83 -6.64
N LEU A 64 9.42 7.11 -6.48
CA LEU A 64 10.09 8.02 -5.54
C LEU A 64 9.20 8.21 -4.30
N PHE A 65 9.65 7.70 -3.16
CA PHE A 65 8.94 7.85 -1.88
C PHE A 65 9.65 8.89 -1.02
N LEU A 66 8.98 10.01 -0.77
CA LEU A 66 9.52 11.14 -0.03
C LEU A 66 8.92 11.19 1.38
N ALA A 67 9.76 11.47 2.37
CA ALA A 67 9.34 11.74 3.74
C ALA A 67 10.02 13.01 4.25
N PRO A 68 9.31 13.89 4.98
CA PRO A 68 9.98 14.83 5.87
C PRO A 68 10.68 14.02 6.99
N THR A 69 11.88 14.46 7.40
CA THR A 69 12.80 13.76 8.32
C THR A 69 12.13 13.15 9.55
#